data_AF-A0A2S6HTG0-F1
#
_entry.id   AF-A0A2S6HTG0-F1
#
_cell.length_a   1.000
_cell.length_b   1.000
_cell.length_c   1.000
_cell.angle_alpha   90.00
_cell.angle_beta   90.00
_cell.angle_gamma   90.00
#
_symmetry.space_group_name_H-M   'P 1'
#
loop_
_entity.id
_entity.type
_entity.pdbx_description
1 polymer ?
#
loop_
_entity_poly.entity_id
_entity_poly.type
_entity_poly.pdbx_seq_one_letter_code
_entity_poly.pdbx_strand_id
1 'polypeptide(L)'
;MKQRKFHLHLTLFGTIVLVLVLVLLFQTLKGRAEPIFDDNTMTTYYAKTVLGTAPDLQAERYFNKDNYQLSGFTFDVSQCDWNKAGTYRVPVIYDGRKTNCVVQVEVRNTLEEIPETAASINENAVLTEKK
;
A
#
# COMPACT_ATOMS: atom_id res chain seq x y z
N MET A 1 -12.27 47.87 -38.36
CA MET A 1 -11.66 46.69 -37.71
C MET A 1 -12.02 45.44 -38.52
N LYS A 2 -11.04 44.79 -39.15
CA LYS A 2 -11.26 43.66 -40.09
C LYS A 2 -11.16 42.34 -39.33
N GLN A 3 -12.31 41.69 -39.10
CA GLN A 3 -12.41 40.35 -38.52
C GLN A 3 -11.72 39.33 -39.43
N ARG A 4 -10.55 38.83 -39.02
CA ARG A 4 -9.79 37.83 -39.76
C ARG A 4 -10.30 36.45 -39.32
N LYS A 5 -11.31 35.93 -40.02
CA LYS A 5 -11.83 34.57 -39.80
C LYS A 5 -10.74 33.55 -40.17
N PHE A 6 -10.07 32.99 -39.17
CA PHE A 6 -9.11 31.91 -39.32
C PHE A 6 -9.88 30.61 -39.64
N HIS A 7 -10.03 30.29 -40.92
CA HIS A 7 -10.45 28.95 -41.33
C HIS A 7 -9.22 28.05 -41.32
N LEU A 8 -9.06 27.28 -40.25
CA LEU A 8 -8.08 26.20 -40.19
C LEU A 8 -8.59 25.07 -41.11
N HIS A 9 -7.98 24.90 -42.29
CA HIS A 9 -8.21 23.72 -43.12
C HIS A 9 -7.52 22.52 -42.47
N LEU A 10 -8.20 21.95 -41.47
CA LEU A 10 -7.74 20.77 -40.75
C LEU A 10 -7.92 19.57 -41.69
N THR A 11 -6.84 19.14 -42.34
CA THR A 11 -6.85 17.95 -43.18
C THR A 11 -7.22 16.72 -42.32
N LEU A 12 -7.91 15.74 -42.90
CA LEU A 12 -8.37 14.54 -42.19
C LEU A 12 -7.22 13.86 -41.40
N PHE A 13 -6.01 13.86 -41.96
CA PHE A 13 -4.80 13.36 -41.28
C PHE A 13 -4.42 14.17 -40.04
N GLY A 14 -4.51 15.50 -40.10
CA GLY A 14 -4.24 16.37 -38.94
C GLY A 14 -5.21 16.13 -37.79
N THR A 15 -6.50 15.88 -38.09
CA THR A 15 -7.50 15.52 -37.05
C THR A 15 -7.16 14.21 -36.36
N ILE A 16 -6.78 13.17 -37.12
CA ILE A 16 -6.51 11.83 -36.59
C ILE A 16 -5.27 11.88 -35.68
N VAL A 17 -4.21 12.58 -36.10
CA VAL A 17 -3.01 12.75 -35.28
C VAL A 17 -3.33 13.51 -33.99
N LEU A 18 -4.14 14.57 -34.06
CA LEU A 18 -4.56 15.32 -32.88
C LEU A 18 -5.36 14.45 -31.91
N VAL A 19 -6.30 13.64 -32.41
CA VAL A 19 -7.10 12.72 -31.59
C VAL A 19 -6.22 11.65 -30.95
N LEU A 20 -5.25 11.09 -31.68
CA LEU A 20 -4.29 10.13 -31.13
C LEU A 20 -3.46 10.76 -30.00
N VAL A 21 -2.96 11.98 -30.19
CA VAL A 21 -2.22 12.70 -29.15
C VAL A 21 -3.12 12.97 -27.93
N LEU A 22 -4.37 13.39 -28.13
CA LEU A 22 -5.34 13.59 -27.04
C LEU A 22 -5.64 12.30 -26.29
N VAL A 23 -5.78 11.16 -26.99
CA VAL A 23 -5.99 9.85 -26.37
C VAL A 23 -4.76 9.41 -25.57
N LEU A 24 -3.55 9.61 -26.10
CA LEU A 24 -2.31 9.32 -25.38
C LEU A 24 -2.17 10.20 -24.12
N LEU A 25 -2.50 11.49 -24.21
CA LEU A 25 -2.53 12.39 -23.05
C LEU A 25 -3.63 12.01 -22.05
N PHE A 26 -4.79 11.54 -22.52
CA PHE A 26 -5.85 11.05 -21.62
C PHE A 26 -5.44 9.77 -20.89
N GLN A 27 -4.65 8.90 -21.53
CA GLN A 27 -4.10 7.70 -20.90
C GLN A 27 -3.03 8.03 -19.85
N THR A 28 -2.21 9.07 -20.05
CA THR A 28 -1.25 9.51 -19.02
C THR A 28 -1.91 10.25 -17.86
N LEU A 29 -3.13 10.77 -18.05
CA LEU A 29 -3.93 11.41 -17.01
C LEU A 29 -4.83 10.46 -16.22
N LYS A 30 -5.12 9.24 -16.71
CA LYS A 30 -5.81 8.21 -15.92
C LYS A 30 -4.89 7.81 -14.76
N GLY A 31 -5.24 8.34 -13.59
CA GLY A 31 -4.42 8.39 -12.39
C GLY A 31 -3.74 7.06 -12.05
N ARG A 32 -2.52 7.17 -11.53
CA ARG A 32 -1.87 6.07 -10.83
C ARG A 32 -2.88 5.48 -9.85
N ALA A 33 -3.24 4.21 -10.02
CA ALA A 33 -4.03 3.50 -9.04
C ALA A 33 -3.34 3.67 -7.68
N GLU A 34 -4.09 4.09 -6.67
CA GLU A 34 -3.59 4.11 -5.30
C GLU A 34 -3.22 2.66 -4.93
N PRO A 35 -1.95 2.36 -4.60
CA PRO A 35 -1.47 0.97 -4.45
C PRO A 35 -2.28 0.16 -3.44
N ILE A 36 -2.86 0.82 -2.43
CA ILE A 36 -3.67 0.20 -1.37
C ILE A 36 -5.11 -0.13 -1.80
N PHE A 37 -5.54 0.29 -2.99
CA PHE A 37 -6.88 0.01 -3.55
C PHE A 37 -6.79 -0.70 -4.90
N ASP A 38 -5.64 -1.28 -5.23
CA ASP A 38 -5.51 -2.13 -6.41
C ASP A 38 -6.11 -3.51 -6.12
N ASP A 39 -7.29 -3.78 -6.67
CA ASP A 39 -8.01 -5.04 -6.49
C ASP A 39 -7.27 -6.25 -7.10
N ASN A 40 -6.25 -6.03 -7.95
CA ASN A 40 -5.47 -7.11 -8.55
C ASN A 40 -4.32 -7.60 -7.65
N THR A 41 -4.00 -6.85 -6.59
CA THR A 41 -2.89 -7.15 -5.70
C THR A 41 -3.36 -7.17 -4.26
N MET A 42 -2.87 -8.11 -3.45
CA MET A 42 -3.13 -8.13 -2.01
C MET A 42 -1.81 -7.97 -1.26
N THR A 43 -1.69 -6.89 -0.50
CA THR A 43 -0.48 -6.61 0.28
C THR A 43 -0.62 -7.20 1.67
N THR A 44 0.28 -8.10 2.07
CA THR A 44 0.28 -8.68 3.41
C THR A 44 1.47 -8.19 4.21
N TYR A 45 1.20 -7.54 5.34
CA TYR A 45 2.19 -7.16 6.33
C TYR A 45 2.24 -8.18 7.46
N TYR A 46 3.31 -8.21 8.24
CA TYR A 46 3.49 -9.18 9.31
C TYR A 46 3.71 -8.49 10.66
N ALA A 47 3.07 -9.03 11.69
CA ALA A 47 3.24 -8.62 13.08
C ALA A 47 3.27 -9.87 13.98
N LYS A 48 3.82 -9.72 15.17
CA LYS A 48 3.88 -10.78 16.17
C LYS A 48 3.41 -10.23 17.51
N THR A 49 2.73 -11.06 18.28
CA THR A 49 2.34 -10.76 19.65
C THR A 49 2.31 -12.06 20.47
N VAL A 50 2.16 -11.92 21.77
CA VAL A 50 2.00 -13.04 22.72
C VAL A 50 0.55 -13.17 23.15
N LEU A 51 0.19 -14.36 23.62
CA LEU A 51 -1.13 -14.65 24.16
C LEU A 51 -1.61 -13.63 25.19
N GLY A 52 -2.88 -13.27 25.10
CA GLY A 52 -3.54 -12.33 25.99
C GLY A 52 -3.18 -10.86 25.75
N THR A 53 -2.28 -10.56 24.80
CA THR A 53 -1.84 -9.20 24.50
C THR A 53 -2.25 -8.81 23.08
N ALA A 54 -3.09 -7.78 22.97
CA ALA A 54 -3.42 -7.21 21.66
C ALA A 54 -2.18 -6.55 21.04
N PRO A 55 -1.90 -6.78 19.74
CA PRO A 55 -0.77 -6.15 19.07
C PRO A 55 -1.00 -4.64 18.94
N ASP A 56 0.06 -3.85 19.14
CA ASP A 56 0.04 -2.43 18.85
C ASP A 56 0.28 -2.18 17.35
N LEU A 57 -0.82 -2.13 16.60
CA LEU A 57 -0.82 -1.91 15.16
C LEU A 57 -0.86 -0.41 14.86
N GLN A 58 0.31 0.16 14.56
CA GLN A 58 0.46 1.56 14.17
C GLN A 58 0.69 1.67 12.66
N ALA A 59 0.01 2.61 12.00
CA ALA A 59 0.07 2.78 10.55
C ALA A 59 1.47 3.17 10.06
N GLU A 60 2.19 3.94 10.87
CA GLU A 60 3.57 4.39 10.68
C GLU A 60 4.55 3.22 10.42
N ARG A 61 4.22 2.02 10.91
CA ARG A 61 5.05 0.81 10.74
C ARG A 61 4.90 0.17 9.37
N TYR A 62 3.82 0.47 8.65
CA TYR A 62 3.44 -0.23 7.42
C TYR A 62 3.32 0.72 6.22
N PHE A 63 3.00 1.98 6.46
CA PHE A 63 2.68 2.97 5.44
C PHE A 63 3.55 4.22 5.59
N ASN A 64 3.96 4.80 4.46
CA ASN A 64 4.76 6.02 4.44
C ASN A 64 3.84 7.26 4.44
N LYS A 65 4.09 8.19 5.37
CA LYS A 65 3.44 9.50 5.49
C LYS A 65 3.58 10.39 4.25
N ASP A 66 4.60 10.16 3.42
CA ASP A 66 4.80 10.93 2.18
C ASP A 66 3.70 10.64 1.15
N ASN A 67 3.07 9.47 1.25
CA ASN A 67 2.04 9.01 0.31
C ASN A 67 0.64 9.02 0.92
N TYR A 68 0.52 8.91 2.24
CA TYR A 68 -0.77 8.71 2.92
C TYR A 68 -0.87 9.53 4.21
N GLN A 69 -2.09 9.92 4.56
CA GLN A 69 -2.38 10.48 5.88
C GLN A 69 -2.52 9.34 6.89
N LEU A 70 -1.52 9.15 7.75
CA LEU A 70 -1.45 7.97 8.61
C LEU A 70 -2.66 7.84 9.57
N SER A 71 -3.25 8.96 9.98
CA SER A 71 -4.47 8.99 10.80
C SER A 71 -5.73 8.43 10.10
N GLY A 72 -5.71 8.29 8.78
CA GLY A 72 -6.81 7.70 8.01
C GLY A 72 -6.84 6.17 8.09
N PHE A 73 -5.76 5.54 8.56
CA PHE A 73 -5.69 4.08 8.68
C PHE A 73 -6.36 3.58 9.97
N THR A 74 -7.12 2.51 9.82
CA THR A 74 -7.74 1.75 10.90
C THR A 74 -7.56 0.26 10.65
N PHE A 75 -7.43 -0.51 11.73
CA PHE A 75 -7.18 -1.95 11.70
C PHE A 75 -8.39 -2.68 12.27
N ASP A 76 -9.05 -3.50 11.46
CA ASP A 76 -10.23 -4.24 11.89
C ASP A 76 -9.82 -5.51 12.66
N VAL A 77 -9.74 -5.37 13.99
CA VAL A 77 -9.40 -6.44 14.92
C VAL A 77 -10.61 -7.21 15.43
N SER A 78 -11.82 -6.92 14.94
CA SER A 78 -13.07 -7.47 15.48
C SER A 78 -13.17 -9.00 15.40
N GLN A 79 -12.47 -9.60 14.43
CA GLN A 79 -12.44 -11.05 14.20
C GLN A 79 -11.27 -11.77 14.88
N CYS A 80 -10.49 -11.06 15.72
CA CYS A 80 -9.27 -11.61 16.31
C CYS A 80 -9.49 -11.99 17.79
N ASP A 81 -9.02 -13.18 18.17
CA ASP A 81 -9.00 -13.63 19.56
C ASP A 81 -7.55 -13.73 20.06
N TRP A 82 -7.09 -12.71 20.76
CA TRP A 82 -5.71 -12.64 21.26
C TRP A 82 -5.42 -13.64 22.38
N ASN A 83 -6.45 -14.29 22.94
CA ASN A 83 -6.29 -15.34 23.96
C ASN A 83 -6.05 -16.72 23.36
N LYS A 84 -6.07 -16.84 22.04
CA LYS A 84 -5.82 -18.09 21.32
C LYS A 84 -4.63 -17.94 20.39
N ALA A 85 -3.65 -18.82 20.57
CA ALA A 85 -2.47 -18.85 19.72
C ALA A 85 -2.87 -19.23 18.30
N GLY A 86 -2.21 -18.62 17.32
CA GLY A 86 -2.57 -18.78 15.93
C GLY A 86 -2.16 -17.60 15.07
N THR A 87 -2.61 -17.62 13.82
CA THR A 87 -2.39 -16.54 12.86
C THR A 87 -3.72 -15.86 12.56
N TYR A 88 -3.77 -14.55 12.77
CA TYR A 88 -4.94 -13.73 12.52
C TYR A 88 -4.69 -12.80 11.33
N ARG A 89 -5.73 -12.56 10.55
CA ARG A 89 -5.70 -11.62 9.42
C ARG A 89 -6.51 -10.40 9.81
N VAL A 90 -5.84 -9.27 9.97
CA VAL A 90 -6.44 -7.99 10.33
C VAL A 90 -6.57 -7.15 9.06
N PRO A 91 -7.79 -6.94 8.54
CA PRO A 91 -8.01 -6.07 7.40
C PRO A 91 -7.62 -4.63 7.72
N VAL A 92 -7.03 -3.94 6.75
CA VAL A 92 -6.72 -2.52 6.86
C VAL A 92 -7.80 -1.71 6.14
N ILE A 93 -8.28 -0.67 6.80
CA ILE A 93 -9.27 0.28 6.29
C ILE A 93 -8.60 1.65 6.23
N TYR A 94 -8.79 2.38 5.13
CA TYR A 94 -8.25 3.73 4.94
C TYR A 94 -9.39 4.68 4.59
N ASP A 95 -9.58 5.74 5.38
CA ASP A 95 -10.66 6.72 5.25
C ASP A 95 -12.05 6.06 5.11
N GLY A 96 -12.30 5.03 5.93
CA GLY A 96 -13.56 4.28 5.94
C GLY A 96 -13.76 3.31 4.76
N ARG A 97 -12.79 3.20 3.84
CA ARG A 97 -12.83 2.28 2.71
C ARG A 97 -11.96 1.06 2.97
N LYS A 98 -12.46 -0.12 2.60
CA LYS A 98 -11.68 -1.35 2.64
C LYS A 98 -10.52 -1.26 1.64
N THR A 99 -9.31 -1.56 2.11
CA THR A 99 -8.10 -1.63 1.28
C THR A 99 -7.84 -3.07 0.83
N ASN A 100 -6.87 -3.24 -0.07
CA ASN A 100 -6.30 -4.53 -0.42
C ASN A 100 -5.22 -5.02 0.58
N CYS A 101 -4.98 -4.27 1.65
CA CYS A 101 -3.94 -4.54 2.64
C CYS A 101 -4.48 -5.36 3.81
N VAL A 102 -3.66 -6.30 4.29
CA VAL A 102 -3.95 -7.13 5.47
C VAL A 102 -2.70 -7.20 6.34
N VAL A 103 -2.86 -7.08 7.66
CA VAL A 103 -1.80 -7.40 8.61
C VAL A 103 -2.02 -8.81 9.14
N GLN A 104 -1.07 -9.70 8.88
CA GLN A 104 -1.02 -11.03 9.44
C GLN A 104 -0.32 -10.99 10.81
N VAL A 105 -1.08 -11.24 11.87
CA VAL A 105 -0.59 -11.25 13.25
C VAL A 105 -0.38 -12.69 13.70
N GLU A 106 0.85 -13.06 14.03
CA GLU A 106 1.19 -14.32 14.67
C GLU A 106 1.11 -14.17 16.20
N VAL A 107 0.19 -14.90 16.85
CA VAL A 107 0.02 -14.95 18.30
C VAL A 107 0.69 -16.21 18.85
N ARG A 108 1.72 -16.03 19.68
CA ARG A 108 2.53 -17.11 20.25
C ARG A 108 2.13 -17.40 21.70
N ASN A 109 2.27 -18.67 22.12
CA ASN A 109 1.93 -19.14 23.47
C ASN A 109 3.00 -18.78 24.52
N THR A 110 4.25 -18.59 24.08
CA THR A 110 5.40 -18.35 24.95
C THR A 110 5.93 -16.93 24.79
N LEU A 111 6.39 -16.34 25.90
CA LEU A 111 7.30 -15.19 25.96
C LEU A 111 8.69 -15.58 25.44
N GLU A 112 8.79 -16.30 24.31
CA GLU A 112 10.03 -16.23 23.55
C GLU A 112 10.14 -14.78 23.12
N GLU A 113 11.07 -14.08 23.77
CA GLU A 113 11.49 -12.71 23.54
C GLU A 113 11.18 -12.34 22.10
N ILE A 114 10.15 -11.51 21.89
CA ILE A 114 9.89 -10.90 20.59
C ILE A 114 11.20 -10.16 20.32
N PRO A 115 12.08 -10.60 19.39
CA PRO A 115 13.27 -9.82 19.15
C PRO A 115 12.74 -8.52 18.57
N GLU A 116 12.77 -7.47 19.40
CA GLU A 116 12.63 -6.11 18.94
C GLU A 116 13.66 -6.02 17.82
N THR A 117 13.20 -6.04 16.57
CA THR A 117 14.08 -5.85 15.44
C THR A 117 14.48 -4.40 15.54
N ALA A 118 15.53 -4.18 16.33
CA ALA A 118 16.26 -2.95 16.42
C ALA A 118 16.55 -2.55 14.98
N ALA A 119 16.01 -1.40 14.61
CA ALA A 119 16.41 -0.71 13.41
C ALA A 119 17.94 -0.66 13.35
N SER A 120 18.47 -0.76 12.13
CA SER A 120 19.89 -0.62 11.76
C SER A 120 20.79 -1.83 12.03
N ILE A 121 21.04 -2.62 10.97
CA ILE A 121 22.42 -2.96 10.58
C ILE A 121 22.45 -3.31 9.09
N ASN A 122 22.83 -2.31 8.30
CA ASN A 122 23.25 -2.47 6.92
C ASN A 122 24.75 -2.82 6.92
N GLU A 123 25.13 -4.04 7.27
CA GLU A 123 26.52 -4.50 7.12
C GLU A 123 26.54 -5.96 6.64
N ASN A 124 27.05 -6.16 5.41
CA ASN A 124 27.25 -7.45 4.77
C ASN A 124 28.09 -8.38 5.64
N ALA A 125 27.47 -9.35 6.31
CA ALA A 125 28.17 -10.43 6.98
C ALA A 125 28.38 -11.59 6.01
N VAL A 126 29.60 -11.71 5.47
CA VAL A 126 30.10 -12.90 4.78
C VAL A 126 30.15 -14.05 5.79
N LEU A 127 29.26 -15.03 5.64
CA LEU A 127 29.27 -16.24 6.45
C LEU A 127 30.44 -17.13 6.01
N THR A 128 31.46 -17.25 6.87
CA THR A 128 32.47 -18.31 6.72
C THR A 128 32.03 -19.49 7.57
N GLU A 129 31.52 -20.55 6.93
CA GLU A 129 31.27 -21.83 7.60
C GLU A 129 32.60 -22.49 7.98
N LYS A 130 32.71 -22.92 9.24
CA LYS A 130 33.87 -23.67 9.74
C LYS A 130 33.50 -25.16 9.77
N LYS A 131 34.29 -25.95 9.03
CA LYS A 131 34.26 -27.41 8.92
C LYS A 131 34.71 -28.10 10.21
#